data_AF-A0A1V1SZF3-F1
#
_entry.id   AF-A0A1V1SZF3-F1
#
_cell.length_a   1.000
_cell.length_b   1.000
_cell.length_c   1.000
_cell.angle_alpha   90.00
_cell.angle_beta   90.00
_cell.angle_gamma   90.00
#
_symmetry.space_group_name_H-M   'P 1'
#
loop_
_entity.id
_entity.type
_entity.pdbx_description
1 polymer ?
#
loop_
_entity_poly.entity_id
_entity_poly.type
_entity_poly.pdbx_seq_one_letter_code
_entity_poly.pdbx_strand_id
1 'polypeptide(L)'
;MEGHDADLAEKMSDFADSVRDGIDKHGKVKHATFGEIYAFEIDGFGSSNLMDDANVPSLLSAPILDFLDASDETYQNTRKFVLSTWNPYYMHGPVINGTGGPHVGPGKAWPMSVITALLTSDDDSEIVTGLQTLVSSTNGLGLIHESVDTFDASKWTREWFSWANGLFGEMLLGLKDRKPELLATSFQ
;
A
#
# COMPACT_ATOMS: atom_id res chain seq x y z
N MET A 1 0.19 18.03 35.49
CA MET A 1 -0.45 17.45 34.29
C MET A 1 -1.70 18.27 34.07
N GLU A 2 -1.69 19.15 33.07
CA GLU A 2 -2.93 19.78 32.60
C GLU A 2 -3.85 18.66 32.12
N GLY A 3 -5.10 18.67 32.60
CA GLY A 3 -6.11 17.73 32.14
C GLY A 3 -6.42 17.99 30.67
N HIS A 4 -6.71 16.92 29.93
CA HIS A 4 -7.16 17.03 28.54
C HIS A 4 -8.41 17.94 28.44
N ASP A 5 -8.45 18.79 27.41
CA ASP A 5 -9.62 19.61 27.09
C ASP A 5 -10.77 18.70 26.65
N ALA A 6 -11.76 18.52 27.54
CA ALA A 6 -12.86 17.59 27.33
C ALA A 6 -13.77 18.00 26.16
N ASP A 7 -14.02 19.29 25.99
CA ASP A 7 -14.88 19.82 24.93
C ASP A 7 -14.23 19.61 23.56
N LEU A 8 -12.91 19.81 23.47
CA LEU A 8 -12.16 19.53 22.25
C LEU A 8 -12.14 18.03 21.96
N ALA A 9 -11.94 17.18 22.97
CA ALA A 9 -11.91 15.73 22.81
C ALA A 9 -13.25 15.17 22.28
N GLU A 10 -14.37 15.62 22.83
CA GLU A 10 -15.71 15.26 22.36
C GLU A 10 -15.91 15.69 20.90
N LYS A 11 -15.60 16.96 20.58
CA LYS A 11 -15.74 17.47 19.21
C LYS A 11 -14.91 16.70 18.18
N MET A 12 -13.68 16.31 18.51
CA MET A 12 -12.83 15.54 17.60
C MET A 12 -13.33 14.10 17.42
N SER A 13 -13.90 13.51 18.47
CA SER A 13 -14.47 12.15 18.43
C SER A 13 -15.73 12.14 17.56
N ASP A 14 -16.66 13.06 17.80
CA ASP A 14 -17.89 13.20 17.00
C ASP A 14 -17.57 13.43 15.52
N PHE A 15 -16.54 14.24 15.23
CA PHE A 15 -16.12 14.48 13.85
C PHE A 15 -15.55 13.20 13.21
N ALA A 16 -14.70 12.47 13.91
CA ALA A 16 -14.14 11.21 13.43
C ALA A 16 -15.24 10.17 13.13
N ASP A 17 -16.22 10.02 14.03
CA ASP A 17 -17.37 9.13 13.85
C ASP A 17 -18.18 9.53 12.63
N SER A 18 -18.44 10.83 12.44
CA SER A 18 -19.18 11.32 11.26
C SER A 18 -18.46 11.03 9.93
N VAL A 19 -17.13 11.12 9.92
CA VAL A 19 -16.31 10.79 8.74
C VAL A 19 -16.32 9.29 8.50
N ARG A 20 -16.21 8.47 9.56
CA ARG A 20 -16.26 7.01 9.47
C ARG A 20 -17.59 6.54 8.90
N ASP A 21 -18.71 7.05 9.43
CA ASP A 21 -20.05 6.77 8.93
C ASP A 21 -20.18 7.15 7.44
N GLY A 22 -19.58 8.28 7.04
CA GLY A 22 -19.50 8.70 5.64
C GLY A 22 -18.78 7.69 4.75
N ILE A 23 -17.60 7.22 5.18
CA ILE A 23 -16.80 6.22 4.46
C ILE A 23 -17.56 4.89 4.39
N ASP A 24 -18.10 4.40 5.50
CA ASP A 24 -18.80 3.12 5.54
C ASP A 24 -20.06 3.11 4.67
N LYS A 25 -20.75 4.25 4.59
CA LYS A 25 -21.97 4.38 3.78
C LYS A 25 -21.71 4.63 2.29
N HIS A 26 -20.66 5.39 1.96
CA HIS A 26 -20.47 5.91 0.60
C HIS A 26 -19.18 5.45 -0.08
N GLY A 27 -18.15 5.07 0.68
CA GLY A 27 -16.84 4.67 0.17
C GLY A 27 -16.78 3.23 -0.35
N LYS A 28 -17.79 2.41 -0.06
CA LYS A 28 -17.89 1.02 -0.50
C LYS A 28 -18.71 0.89 -1.78
N VAL A 29 -18.19 0.15 -2.76
CA VAL A 29 -18.83 -0.09 -4.06
C VAL A 29 -18.79 -1.57 -4.41
N LYS A 30 -19.81 -2.03 -5.15
CA LYS A 30 -19.89 -3.42 -5.61
C LYS A 30 -19.20 -3.59 -6.97
N HIS A 31 -18.01 -4.18 -6.97
CA HIS A 31 -17.29 -4.57 -8.17
C HIS A 31 -17.77 -5.93 -8.70
N ALA A 32 -17.92 -6.06 -10.02
CA ALA A 32 -18.45 -7.27 -10.65
C ALA A 32 -17.60 -8.53 -10.41
N THR A 33 -16.28 -8.36 -10.28
CA THR A 33 -15.31 -9.47 -10.10
C THR A 33 -14.88 -9.69 -8.65
N PHE A 34 -14.78 -8.61 -7.85
CA PHE A 34 -14.15 -8.66 -6.52
C PHE A 34 -15.16 -8.59 -5.38
N GLY A 35 -16.45 -8.38 -5.67
CA GLY A 35 -17.45 -8.16 -4.62
C GLY A 35 -17.41 -6.71 -4.11
N GLU A 36 -17.72 -6.52 -2.83
CA GLU A 36 -17.66 -5.19 -2.21
C GLU A 36 -16.20 -4.78 -1.98
N ILE A 37 -15.83 -3.60 -2.47
CA ILE A 37 -14.49 -3.00 -2.34
C ILE A 37 -14.60 -1.54 -1.93
N TYR A 38 -13.53 -0.96 -1.41
CA TYR A 38 -13.43 0.49 -1.24
C TYR A 38 -13.05 1.16 -2.56
N ALA A 39 -13.73 2.26 -2.89
CA ALA A 39 -13.33 3.15 -3.97
C ALA A 39 -12.19 4.07 -3.49
N PHE A 40 -11.26 4.41 -4.38
CA PHE A 40 -10.16 5.31 -4.07
C PHE A 40 -10.66 6.73 -3.81
N GLU A 41 -11.56 7.20 -4.67
CA GLU A 41 -12.24 8.48 -4.53
C GLU A 41 -13.72 8.33 -4.85
N ILE A 42 -14.55 9.15 -4.20
CA ILE A 42 -15.98 9.30 -4.46
C ILE A 42 -16.34 10.79 -4.46
N ASP A 43 -17.43 11.15 -5.15
CA ASP A 43 -17.91 12.54 -5.21
C ASP A 43 -19.16 12.80 -4.34
N GLY A 44 -19.78 11.75 -3.79
CA GLY A 44 -21.05 11.84 -3.06
C GLY A 44 -22.29 11.97 -3.95
N PHE A 45 -22.14 12.05 -5.27
CA PHE A 45 -23.20 12.10 -6.28
C PHE A 45 -23.40 10.77 -7.02
N GLY A 46 -22.55 9.78 -6.72
CA GLY A 46 -22.66 8.41 -7.23
C GLY A 46 -21.49 7.99 -8.13
N SER A 47 -20.53 8.88 -8.40
CA SER A 47 -19.31 8.52 -9.11
C SER A 47 -18.29 7.90 -8.15
N SER A 48 -17.51 6.96 -8.67
CA SER A 48 -16.40 6.34 -7.95
C SER A 48 -15.19 6.17 -8.87
N ASN A 49 -14.01 6.46 -8.35
CA ASN A 49 -12.73 6.17 -8.99
C ASN A 49 -12.18 4.87 -8.41
N LEU A 50 -12.06 3.84 -9.26
CA LEU A 50 -11.59 2.51 -8.85
C LEU A 50 -10.13 2.35 -9.28
N MET A 51 -9.23 2.62 -8.35
CA MET A 51 -7.77 2.52 -8.52
C MET A 51 -7.10 2.39 -7.15
N ASP A 52 -5.78 2.41 -7.12
CA ASP A 52 -5.01 2.81 -5.94
C ASP A 52 -3.74 3.54 -6.38
N ASP A 53 -3.10 4.24 -5.45
CA ASP A 53 -1.81 4.88 -5.64
C ASP A 53 -0.78 4.29 -4.66
N ALA A 54 0.50 4.34 -5.02
CA ALA A 54 1.57 3.79 -4.20
C ALA A 54 1.87 4.57 -2.91
N ASN A 55 1.47 5.85 -2.83
CA ASN A 55 1.73 6.68 -1.66
C ASN A 55 0.81 6.28 -0.50
N VAL A 56 1.38 6.23 0.72
CA VAL A 56 0.58 6.08 1.94
C VAL A 56 0.12 7.48 2.39
N PRO A 57 -1.18 7.71 2.66
CA PRO A 57 -2.28 6.74 2.70
C PRO A 57 -2.80 6.30 1.31
N SER A 58 -2.91 4.99 1.15
CA SER A 58 -3.54 4.26 0.03
C SER A 58 -4.58 3.25 0.54
N LEU A 59 -5.42 2.70 -0.34
CA LEU A 59 -6.36 1.64 0.04
C LEU A 59 -5.62 0.41 0.58
N LEU A 60 -4.51 0.04 -0.05
CA LEU A 60 -3.65 -1.07 0.41
C LEU A 60 -3.08 -0.82 1.81
N SER A 61 -2.83 0.43 2.18
CA SER A 61 -2.24 0.80 3.48
C SER A 61 -3.24 0.89 4.63
N ALA A 62 -4.54 0.70 4.40
CA ALA A 62 -5.56 0.88 5.44
C ALA A 62 -5.27 0.11 6.75
N PRO A 63 -4.72 -1.12 6.73
CA PRO A 63 -4.36 -1.80 7.97
C PRO A 63 -3.14 -1.24 8.70
N ILE A 64 -2.14 -0.70 7.99
CA ILE A 64 -0.96 -0.11 8.66
C ILE A 64 -1.27 1.24 9.32
N LEU A 65 -2.43 1.83 8.99
CA LEU A 65 -2.94 3.06 9.57
C LEU A 65 -3.99 2.80 10.67
N ASP A 66 -4.16 1.55 11.09
CA ASP A 66 -5.17 1.10 12.05
C ASP A 66 -6.62 1.47 11.65
N PHE A 67 -6.88 1.71 10.36
CA PHE A 67 -8.22 2.06 9.87
C PHE A 67 -9.10 0.81 9.67
N LEU A 68 -8.51 -0.27 9.18
CA LEU A 68 -9.18 -1.56 8.97
C LEU A 68 -8.34 -2.70 9.50
N ASP A 69 -8.99 -3.74 10.01
CA ASP A 69 -8.30 -4.99 10.30
C ASP A 69 -7.82 -5.62 8.98
N ALA A 70 -6.62 -6.22 8.98
CA ALA A 70 -6.09 -6.87 7.79
C ALA A 70 -6.98 -8.04 7.31
N SER A 71 -7.82 -8.62 8.17
CA SER A 71 -8.78 -9.67 7.84
C SER A 71 -10.15 -9.17 7.41
N ASP A 72 -10.41 -7.86 7.40
CA ASP A 72 -11.67 -7.29 6.92
C ASP A 72 -11.98 -7.77 5.49
N GLU A 73 -13.20 -8.29 5.27
CA GLU A 73 -13.57 -8.91 3.99
C GLU A 73 -13.55 -7.89 2.84
N THR A 74 -14.00 -6.66 3.09
CA THR A 74 -14.02 -5.59 2.09
C THR A 74 -12.60 -5.15 1.74
N TYR A 75 -11.73 -5.03 2.75
CA TYR A 75 -10.31 -4.78 2.55
C TYR A 75 -9.64 -5.90 1.75
N GLN A 76 -9.90 -7.18 2.07
CA GLN A 76 -9.31 -8.29 1.33
C GLN A 76 -9.75 -8.34 -0.14
N ASN A 77 -11.00 -7.99 -0.43
CA ASN A 77 -11.48 -7.82 -1.80
C ASN A 77 -10.79 -6.62 -2.49
N THR A 78 -10.63 -5.52 -1.76
CA THR A 78 -9.94 -4.32 -2.24
C THR A 78 -8.47 -4.62 -2.54
N ARG A 79 -7.76 -5.31 -1.64
CA ARG A 79 -6.37 -5.76 -1.82
C ARG A 79 -6.21 -6.57 -3.11
N LYS A 80 -7.10 -7.53 -3.36
CA LYS A 80 -7.10 -8.34 -4.59
C LYS A 80 -7.30 -7.47 -5.84
N PHE A 81 -8.19 -6.47 -5.77
CA PHE A 81 -8.39 -5.52 -6.86
C PHE A 81 -7.13 -4.68 -7.12
N VAL A 82 -6.57 -4.07 -6.06
CA VAL A 82 -5.42 -3.16 -6.12
C VAL A 82 -4.17 -3.85 -6.67
N LEU A 83 -3.92 -5.10 -6.25
CA LEU A 83 -2.77 -5.91 -6.66
C LEU A 83 -3.02 -6.69 -7.96
N SER A 84 -3.93 -6.22 -8.82
CA SER A 84 -4.26 -6.86 -10.09
C SER A 84 -4.30 -5.86 -11.24
N THR A 85 -4.33 -6.37 -12.47
CA THR A 85 -4.47 -5.55 -13.68
C THR A 85 -5.82 -4.84 -13.83
N TRP A 86 -6.76 -5.04 -12.89
CA TRP A 86 -7.97 -4.22 -12.79
C TRP A 86 -7.71 -2.83 -12.21
N ASN A 87 -6.67 -2.69 -11.38
CA ASN A 87 -6.18 -1.38 -10.98
C ASN A 87 -5.41 -0.76 -12.18
N PRO A 88 -5.84 0.39 -12.72
CA PRO A 88 -5.20 1.01 -13.87
C PRO A 88 -3.75 1.42 -13.63
N TYR A 89 -3.34 1.53 -12.35
CA TYR A 89 -1.96 1.85 -11.95
C TYR A 89 -1.18 0.66 -11.40
N TYR A 90 -1.69 -0.57 -11.53
CA TYR A 90 -0.89 -1.76 -11.26
C TYR A 90 0.06 -2.03 -12.42
N MET A 91 1.32 -1.65 -12.23
CA MET A 91 2.36 -1.79 -13.23
C MET A 91 2.92 -3.20 -13.19
N HIS A 92 3.15 -3.79 -14.36
CA HIS A 92 3.72 -5.13 -14.47
C HIS A 92 4.80 -5.22 -15.56
N GLY A 93 5.76 -6.10 -15.34
CA GLY A 93 6.90 -6.35 -16.21
C GLY A 93 7.90 -7.33 -15.57
N PRO A 94 9.01 -7.65 -16.24
CA PRO A 94 9.98 -8.63 -15.77
C PRO A 94 10.82 -8.17 -14.55
N VAL A 95 10.88 -6.87 -14.25
CA VAL A 95 11.75 -6.32 -13.20
C VAL A 95 11.04 -6.22 -11.85
N ILE A 96 9.88 -5.58 -11.83
CA ILE A 96 9.11 -5.29 -10.63
C ILE A 96 7.64 -5.14 -11.02
N ASN A 97 6.76 -5.68 -10.17
CA ASN A 97 5.31 -5.54 -10.31
C ASN A 97 4.77 -4.85 -9.06
N GLY A 98 3.91 -3.87 -9.22
CA GLY A 98 3.37 -3.11 -8.10
C GLY A 98 2.60 -1.88 -8.55
N THR A 99 1.85 -1.29 -7.62
CA THR A 99 1.13 -0.04 -7.86
C THR A 99 2.12 1.10 -8.09
N GLY A 100 1.85 1.93 -9.09
CA GLY A 100 2.52 3.21 -9.31
C GLY A 100 1.55 4.35 -9.03
N GLY A 101 1.33 5.19 -10.04
CA GLY A 101 0.38 6.29 -9.98
C GLY A 101 0.52 7.23 -11.18
N PRO A 102 -0.39 8.21 -11.32
CA PRO A 102 -0.30 9.20 -12.39
C PRO A 102 0.91 10.14 -12.26
N HIS A 103 1.54 10.20 -11.09
CA HIS A 103 2.63 11.14 -10.80
C HIS A 103 3.87 10.94 -11.70
N VAL A 104 4.36 9.70 -11.81
CA VAL A 104 5.48 9.35 -12.72
C VAL A 104 4.94 8.79 -14.05
N GLY A 105 3.76 8.17 -14.02
CA GLY A 105 3.07 7.66 -15.19
C GLY A 105 3.21 6.13 -15.40
N PRO A 106 2.67 5.63 -16.52
CA PRO A 106 2.59 4.19 -16.79
C PRO A 106 3.95 3.49 -16.90
N GLY A 107 3.99 2.22 -16.50
CA GLY A 107 5.19 1.37 -16.58
C GLY A 107 6.21 1.64 -15.47
N LYS A 108 5.87 2.46 -14.46
CA LYS A 108 6.73 2.82 -13.34
C LYS A 108 6.14 2.30 -12.03
N ALA A 109 6.55 1.11 -11.60
CA ALA A 109 6.12 0.55 -10.32
C ALA A 109 6.85 1.28 -9.19
N TRP A 110 6.18 1.53 -8.07
CA TRP A 110 6.81 2.13 -6.91
C TRP A 110 7.13 1.04 -5.89
N PRO A 111 8.41 0.86 -5.50
CA PRO A 111 8.80 -0.10 -4.46
C PRO A 111 8.02 0.06 -3.16
N MET A 112 7.60 1.28 -2.80
CA MET A 112 6.73 1.54 -1.66
C MET A 112 5.45 0.70 -1.67
N SER A 113 4.79 0.53 -2.82
CA SER A 113 3.58 -0.28 -2.91
C SER A 113 3.82 -1.76 -2.61
N VAL A 114 4.99 -2.28 -2.98
CA VAL A 114 5.40 -3.65 -2.67
C VAL A 114 5.66 -3.77 -1.16
N ILE A 115 6.36 -2.79 -0.57
CA ILE A 115 6.59 -2.75 0.88
C ILE A 115 5.25 -2.71 1.64
N THR A 116 4.29 -1.87 1.22
CA THR A 116 2.96 -1.81 1.82
C THR A 116 2.21 -3.12 1.67
N ALA A 117 2.32 -3.81 0.52
CA ALA A 117 1.74 -5.14 0.33
C ALA A 117 2.32 -6.14 1.34
N LEU A 118 3.63 -6.13 1.59
CA LEU A 118 4.28 -7.04 2.53
C LEU A 118 3.98 -6.73 4.00
N LEU A 119 3.89 -5.44 4.36
CA LEU A 119 3.47 -5.01 5.69
C LEU A 119 2.06 -5.49 6.05
N THR A 120 1.24 -5.72 5.05
CA THR A 120 -0.17 -6.13 5.18
C THR A 120 -0.42 -7.58 4.74
N SER A 121 0.65 -8.39 4.64
CA SER A 121 0.58 -9.81 4.26
C SER A 121 0.96 -10.73 5.42
N ASP A 122 0.31 -11.89 5.44
CA ASP A 122 0.69 -13.05 6.24
C ASP A 122 1.11 -14.27 5.39
N ASP A 123 1.13 -14.14 4.06
CA ASP A 123 1.58 -15.19 3.13
C ASP A 123 3.11 -15.12 2.97
N ASP A 124 3.79 -16.15 3.49
CA ASP A 124 5.24 -16.28 3.42
C ASP A 124 5.79 -16.24 1.98
N SER A 125 5.04 -16.80 1.01
CA SER A 125 5.47 -16.83 -0.40
C SER A 125 5.39 -15.45 -1.04
N GLU A 126 4.34 -14.69 -0.72
CA GLU A 126 4.20 -13.29 -1.14
C GLU A 126 5.33 -12.45 -0.54
N ILE A 127 5.60 -12.62 0.75
CA ILE A 127 6.67 -11.90 1.47
C ILE A 127 8.04 -12.19 0.85
N VAL A 128 8.41 -13.46 0.68
CA VAL A 128 9.71 -13.85 0.11
C VAL A 128 9.88 -13.30 -1.31
N THR A 129 8.83 -13.41 -2.15
CA THR A 129 8.86 -12.91 -3.53
C THR A 129 8.99 -11.38 -3.58
N GLY A 130 8.27 -10.67 -2.71
CA GLY A 130 8.36 -9.21 -2.61
C GLY A 130 9.73 -8.74 -2.10
N LEU A 131 10.29 -9.41 -1.08
CA LEU A 131 11.65 -9.13 -0.59
C LEU A 131 12.68 -9.30 -1.70
N GLN A 132 12.62 -10.42 -2.44
CA GLN A 132 13.50 -10.67 -3.58
C GLN A 132 13.37 -9.57 -4.64
N THR A 133 12.13 -9.16 -4.96
CA THR A 133 11.86 -8.10 -5.93
C THR A 133 12.46 -6.77 -5.50
N LEU A 134 12.29 -6.39 -4.24
CA LEU A 134 12.81 -5.13 -3.69
C LEU A 134 14.35 -5.08 -3.74
N VAL A 135 15.04 -6.13 -3.27
CA VAL A 135 16.51 -6.13 -3.26
C VAL A 135 17.12 -6.23 -4.66
N SER A 136 16.41 -6.86 -5.61
CA SER A 136 16.85 -7.02 -6.99
C SER A 136 16.61 -5.79 -7.88
N SER A 137 15.79 -4.83 -7.43
CA SER A 137 15.40 -3.62 -8.20
C SER A 137 16.10 -2.34 -7.75
N THR A 138 17.17 -2.45 -6.96
CA THR A 138 17.92 -1.28 -6.42
C THR A 138 18.92 -0.67 -7.39
N ASN A 139 19.13 -1.27 -8.57
CA ASN A 139 20.19 -0.92 -9.52
C ASN A 139 21.60 -0.89 -8.88
N GLY A 140 21.85 -1.78 -7.91
CA GLY A 140 23.13 -1.91 -7.22
C GLY A 140 23.42 -0.84 -6.16
N LEU A 141 22.52 0.12 -5.93
CA LEU A 141 22.71 1.19 -4.95
C LEU A 141 22.39 0.76 -3.51
N GLY A 142 21.63 -0.33 -3.34
CA GLY A 142 21.20 -0.80 -2.01
C GLY A 142 20.20 0.13 -1.32
N LEU A 143 19.57 1.04 -2.07
CA LEU A 143 18.53 1.95 -1.60
C LEU A 143 17.21 1.68 -2.32
N ILE A 144 16.10 2.10 -1.71
CA ILE A 144 14.76 2.03 -2.28
C ILE A 144 14.50 3.32 -3.06
N HIS A 145 14.24 3.17 -4.36
CA HIS A 145 13.87 4.26 -5.28
C HIS A 145 12.40 4.66 -5.11
N GLU A 146 12.03 5.84 -5.61
CA GLU A 146 10.62 6.24 -5.69
C GLU A 146 9.85 5.38 -6.67
N SER A 147 10.37 5.23 -7.89
CA SER A 147 9.81 4.36 -8.91
C SER A 147 10.90 3.65 -9.69
N VAL A 148 10.56 2.50 -10.27
CA VAL A 148 11.42 1.68 -11.13
C VAL A 148 10.62 1.28 -12.37
N ASP A 149 11.23 1.37 -13.54
CA ASP A 149 10.65 0.88 -14.79
C ASP A 149 10.46 -0.64 -14.75
N THR A 150 9.25 -1.11 -15.05
CA THR A 150 8.93 -2.54 -14.94
C THR A 150 9.68 -3.41 -15.95
N PHE A 151 10.28 -2.83 -16.99
CA PHE A 151 11.08 -3.52 -18.00
C PHE A 151 12.58 -3.22 -17.94
N ASP A 152 13.02 -2.22 -17.16
CA ASP A 152 14.42 -1.79 -17.13
C ASP A 152 14.83 -1.26 -15.74
N ALA A 153 15.46 -2.12 -14.93
CA ALA A 153 15.89 -1.79 -13.56
C ALA A 153 16.89 -0.62 -13.48
N SER A 154 17.53 -0.24 -14.59
CA SER A 154 18.44 0.91 -14.64
C SER A 154 17.72 2.26 -14.71
N LYS A 155 16.41 2.25 -14.97
CA LYS A 155 15.57 3.44 -15.06
C LYS A 155 14.70 3.56 -13.81
N TRP A 156 15.12 4.44 -12.91
CA TRP A 156 14.45 4.72 -11.65
C TRP A 156 14.39 6.23 -11.39
N THR A 157 13.55 6.64 -10.43
CA THR A 157 13.45 8.03 -9.96
C THR A 157 13.86 8.16 -8.50
N ARG A 158 14.45 9.32 -8.17
CA ARG A 158 14.94 9.71 -6.83
C ARG A 158 15.94 8.73 -6.21
N GLU A 159 17.22 9.03 -6.43
CA GLU A 159 18.36 8.30 -5.83
C GLU A 159 18.34 8.28 -4.29
N TRP A 160 17.81 9.34 -3.67
CA TRP A 160 17.72 9.49 -2.23
C TRP A 160 16.28 9.76 -1.81
N PHE A 161 15.58 8.70 -1.41
CA PHE A 161 14.22 8.78 -0.90
C PHE A 161 14.12 8.21 0.52
N SER A 162 14.40 9.08 1.51
CA SER A 162 14.48 8.68 2.92
C SER A 162 13.20 8.06 3.46
N TRP A 163 12.02 8.46 2.95
CA TRP A 163 10.75 7.89 3.39
C TRP A 163 10.62 6.43 2.95
N ALA A 164 10.85 6.11 1.68
CA ALA A 164 10.80 4.74 1.18
C ALA A 164 11.83 3.83 1.87
N ASN A 165 13.04 4.35 2.12
CA ASN A 165 14.06 3.63 2.90
C ASN A 165 13.61 3.37 4.35
N GLY A 166 12.97 4.36 4.99
CA GLY A 166 12.41 4.22 6.34
C GLY A 166 11.31 3.15 6.39
N LEU A 167 10.38 3.18 5.43
CA LEU A 167 9.29 2.20 5.34
C LEU A 167 9.81 0.78 5.10
N PHE A 168 10.87 0.61 4.29
CA PHE A 168 11.54 -0.68 4.13
C PHE A 168 12.17 -1.16 5.44
N GLY A 169 12.82 -0.26 6.20
CA GLY A 169 13.36 -0.58 7.52
C GLY A 169 12.28 -1.01 8.52
N GLU A 170 11.16 -0.30 8.55
CA GLU A 170 9.99 -0.63 9.37
C GLU A 170 9.45 -2.03 9.03
N MET A 171 9.30 -2.34 7.74
CA MET A 171 8.89 -3.67 7.29
C MET A 171 9.86 -4.77 7.74
N LEU A 172 11.17 -4.55 7.64
CA LEU A 172 12.16 -5.53 8.12
C LEU A 172 12.07 -5.75 9.63
N LEU A 173 11.86 -4.70 10.42
CA LEU A 173 11.67 -4.81 11.87
C LEU A 173 10.38 -5.59 12.19
N GLY A 174 9.28 -5.28 11.51
CA GLY A 174 8.02 -6.01 11.68
C GLY A 174 8.12 -7.49 11.29
N LEU A 175 8.87 -7.81 10.22
CA LEU A 175 9.13 -9.20 9.83
C LEU A 175 10.06 -9.91 10.81
N LYS A 176 11.06 -9.23 11.37
CA LYS A 176 11.94 -9.80 12.38
C LYS A 176 11.15 -10.26 13.61
N ASP A 177 10.12 -9.51 14.00
CA ASP A 177 9.31 -9.84 15.16
C ASP A 177 8.26 -10.94 14.87
N ARG A 178 7.69 -10.97 13.66
CA ARG A 178 6.61 -11.91 13.30
C ARG A 178 7.05 -13.18 12.58
N LYS A 179 8.05 -13.08 11.69
CA LYS A 179 8.47 -14.11 10.72
C LYS A 179 10.01 -14.08 10.49
N PRO A 180 10.84 -14.19 11.54
CA PRO A 180 12.29 -14.01 11.45
C PRO A 180 12.99 -15.00 10.52
N GLU A 181 12.44 -16.20 10.33
CA GLU A 181 12.95 -17.23 9.43
C GLU A 181 12.97 -16.77 7.97
N LEU A 182 12.03 -15.92 7.54
CA LEU A 182 12.00 -15.41 6.17
C LEU A 182 13.19 -14.50 5.88
N LEU A 183 13.69 -13.77 6.89
CA LEU A 183 14.86 -12.90 6.77
C LEU A 183 16.18 -13.66 6.69
N ALA A 184 16.20 -14.96 7.02
CA ALA A 184 17.38 -15.81 6.85
C ALA A 184 17.55 -16.29 5.39
N THR A 185 16.57 -16.02 4.52
CA THR A 185 16.61 -16.41 3.10
C THR A 185 17.68 -15.61 2.35
N SER A 186 18.53 -16.30 1.60
CA SER A 186 19.45 -15.66 0.65
C SER A 186 18.77 -15.50 -0.70
N PHE A 187 18.88 -14.31 -1.29
CA PHE A 187 18.49 -14.02 -2.67
C PHE A 187 19.70 -13.94 -3.61
N GLN A 188 20.88 -14.34 -3.12
CA GLN A 188 22.17 -14.44 -3.81
C GLN A 188 22.66 -15.88 -3.85
#